data_AF-A0A1H4RA99-F1
#
_entry.id   AF-A0A1H4RA99-F1
#
_cell.length_a   1.000
_cell.length_b   1.000
_cell.length_c   1.000
_cell.angle_alpha   90.00
_cell.angle_beta   90.00
_cell.angle_gamma   90.00
#
_symmetry.space_group_name_H-M   'P 1'
#
loop_
_entity.id
_entity.type
_entity.pdbx_description
1 polymer ?
#
loop_
_entity_poly.entity_id
_entity_poly.type
_entity_poly.pdbx_seq_one_letter_code
_entity_poly.pdbx_strand_id
1 'polypeptide(L)'
;MLAHTGLAGTRRATVLDEHLTVDADACADARGLDCADVLRGSRPRSTAEAVRWLAEVGPAGPGCRLAAVPLTGGGWVARGGTGPDLMALPCRVPPEQWLFASCLHAWLVAGLPLSGMLEARPRITYRSAIP
;
A
#
# COMPACT_ATOMS: atom_id res chain seq x y z
N MET A 1 -29.53 21.22 -1.61
CA MET A 1 -30.17 19.96 -1.18
C MET A 1 -31.10 19.52 -2.29
N LEU A 2 -30.65 18.63 -3.18
CA LEU A 2 -31.48 17.99 -4.20
C LEU A 2 -30.96 16.57 -4.37
N ALA A 3 -31.82 15.62 -4.03
CA ALA A 3 -31.57 14.19 -4.08
C ALA A 3 -31.79 13.69 -5.52
N HIS A 4 -30.87 12.87 -6.01
CA HIS A 4 -31.11 12.01 -7.16
C HIS A 4 -31.40 10.60 -6.66
N THR A 5 -32.68 10.30 -6.51
CA THR A 5 -33.21 8.94 -6.38
C THR A 5 -33.16 8.29 -7.77
N GLY A 6 -32.14 7.46 -7.99
CA GLY A 6 -32.03 6.59 -9.16
C GLY A 6 -32.37 5.15 -8.78
N LEU A 7 -33.45 4.63 -9.36
CA LEU A 7 -33.99 3.28 -9.16
C LEU A 7 -32.94 2.18 -9.32
N ALA A 8 -33.06 1.17 -8.45
CA ALA A 8 -32.32 -0.08 -8.47
C ALA A 8 -32.48 -0.84 -9.80
N GLY A 9 -31.49 -0.70 -10.68
CA GLY A 9 -31.20 -1.68 -11.71
C GLY A 9 -30.05 -2.56 -11.23
N THR A 10 -30.30 -3.86 -11.05
CA THR A 10 -29.29 -4.87 -10.76
C THR A 10 -28.40 -5.13 -11.97
N ARG A 11 -27.64 -4.11 -12.41
CA ARG A 11 -26.31 -4.40 -12.95
C ARG A 11 -25.46 -4.74 -11.73
N ARG A 12 -24.91 -5.95 -11.68
CA ARG A 12 -23.61 -6.12 -11.03
C ARG A 12 -22.67 -5.20 -11.80
N ALA A 13 -22.64 -3.92 -11.43
CA ALA A 13 -21.50 -3.09 -11.70
C ALA A 13 -20.35 -3.87 -11.05
N THR A 14 -19.45 -4.38 -11.88
CA THR A 14 -18.14 -4.77 -11.41
C THR A 14 -17.58 -3.52 -10.75
N VAL A 15 -17.66 -3.46 -9.42
CA VAL A 15 -16.92 -2.46 -8.66
C VAL A 15 -15.47 -2.82 -8.91
N LEU A 16 -14.84 -2.10 -9.84
CA LEU A 16 -13.40 -2.11 -9.95
C LEU A 16 -12.89 -1.56 -8.63
N ASP A 17 -12.09 -2.35 -7.92
CA ASP A 17 -11.29 -1.87 -6.81
C ASP A 17 -10.20 -0.96 -7.37
N GLU A 18 -10.60 0.25 -7.77
CA GLU A 18 -9.70 1.29 -8.22
C GLU A 18 -8.99 1.86 -6.99
N HIS A 19 -7.68 1.59 -6.89
CA HIS A 19 -6.82 2.19 -5.88
C HIS A 19 -5.65 2.88 -6.57
N LEU A 20 -5.39 4.12 -6.17
CA LEU A 20 -4.29 4.92 -6.68
C LEU A 20 -3.01 4.57 -5.92
N THR A 21 -2.07 3.92 -6.61
CA THR A 21 -0.73 3.65 -6.08
C THR A 21 0.27 4.66 -6.63
N VAL A 22 1.04 5.29 -5.74
CA VAL A 22 2.05 6.30 -6.11
C VAL A 22 3.42 5.93 -5.56
N ASP A 23 4.43 6.01 -6.43
CA ASP A 23 5.83 5.97 -6.00
C ASP A 23 6.28 7.34 -5.48
N ALA A 24 6.31 7.47 -4.16
CA ALA A 24 6.67 8.68 -3.46
C ALA A 24 8.18 9.02 -3.56
N ASP A 25 9.02 8.09 -4.04
CA ASP A 25 10.42 8.40 -4.36
C ASP A 25 10.60 9.11 -5.71
N ALA A 26 9.63 8.95 -6.61
CA ALA A 26 9.67 9.45 -7.98
C ALA A 26 8.61 10.54 -8.26
N CYS A 27 7.55 10.60 -7.45
CA CYS A 27 6.48 11.58 -7.62
C CYS A 27 6.92 12.97 -7.13
N ALA A 28 6.87 13.95 -8.03
CA ALA A 28 7.11 15.36 -7.70
C ALA A 28 5.81 16.15 -7.45
N ASP A 29 4.64 15.56 -7.74
CA ASP A 29 3.34 16.21 -7.57
C ASP A 29 2.75 15.91 -6.18
N ALA A 30 2.68 16.94 -5.35
CA ALA A 30 2.09 16.85 -4.01
C ALA A 30 0.61 16.39 -4.05
N ARG A 31 -0.15 16.78 -5.07
CA ARG A 31 -1.56 16.36 -5.19
C ARG A 31 -1.69 14.86 -5.42
N GLY A 32 -0.80 14.29 -6.21
CA GLY A 32 -0.74 12.85 -6.43
C GLY A 32 -0.46 12.08 -5.13
N LEU A 33 0.42 12.62 -4.28
CA LEU A 33 0.73 12.03 -2.96
C LEU A 33 -0.48 12.09 -2.01
N ASP A 34 -1.19 13.22 -1.98
CA ASP A 34 -2.35 13.42 -1.10
C ASP A 34 -3.55 12.55 -1.49
N CYS A 35 -3.69 12.22 -2.77
CA CYS A 35 -4.80 11.41 -3.29
C CYS A 35 -4.50 9.91 -3.30
N ALA A 36 -3.26 9.48 -3.02
CA ALA A 36 -2.89 8.08 -3.13
C ALA A 36 -3.54 7.22 -2.03
N ASP A 37 -4.14 6.10 -2.41
CA ASP A 37 -4.55 5.04 -1.48
C ASP A 37 -3.33 4.28 -0.95
N VAL A 38 -2.32 4.12 -1.80
CA VAL A 38 -1.09 3.39 -1.52
C VAL A 38 0.12 4.27 -1.87
N LEU A 39 0.88 4.65 -0.85
CA LEU A 39 2.18 5.27 -1.01
C LEU A 39 3.27 4.20 -0.94
N ARG A 40 4.18 4.20 -1.90
CA ARG A 40 5.35 3.32 -1.85
C ARG A 40 6.64 4.08 -2.05
N GLY A 41 7.72 3.62 -1.42
CA GLY A 41 9.07 4.00 -1.81
C GLY A 41 9.67 2.95 -2.74
N SER A 42 10.38 3.37 -3.79
CA SER A 42 11.21 2.49 -4.63
C SER A 42 12.63 2.30 -4.15
N ARG A 43 13.16 3.21 -3.33
CA ARG A 43 14.54 3.13 -2.86
C ARG A 43 14.64 2.27 -1.59
N PRO A 44 15.46 1.21 -1.57
CA PRO A 44 15.76 0.49 -0.34
C PRO A 44 16.39 1.42 0.70
N ARG A 45 15.90 1.33 1.95
CA ARG A 45 16.33 2.16 3.08
C ARG A 45 16.83 1.32 4.24
N SER A 46 17.67 1.88 5.10
CA SER A 46 17.89 1.26 6.42
C SER A 46 16.59 1.30 7.24
N THR A 47 16.47 0.46 8.27
CA THR A 47 15.27 0.43 9.13
C THR A 47 14.96 1.80 9.74
N ALA A 48 15.99 2.51 10.22
CA ALA A 48 15.82 3.83 10.84
C ALA A 48 15.32 4.88 9.82
N GLU A 49 15.85 4.84 8.59
CA GLU A 49 15.40 5.72 7.52
C GLU A 49 13.99 5.37 7.03
N ALA A 50 13.65 4.09 6.94
CA ALA A 50 12.32 3.64 6.59
C ALA A 50 11.26 4.11 7.60
N VAL A 51 11.55 4.01 8.90
CA VAL A 51 10.67 4.51 9.97
C VAL A 51 10.48 6.01 9.86
N ARG A 52 11.57 6.78 9.67
CA ARG A 52 11.49 8.24 9.51
C ARG A 52 10.68 8.61 8.27
N TRP A 53 10.96 7.96 7.15
CA TRP A 53 10.24 8.19 5.90
C TRP A 53 8.75 7.86 6.02
N LEU A 54 8.36 6.78 6.71
CA LEU A 54 6.94 6.45 6.98
C LEU A 54 6.29 7.37 8.01
N ALA A 55 7.06 8.12 8.80
CA ALA A 55 6.52 9.17 9.64
C ALA A 55 6.25 10.45 8.84
N GLU A 56 7.09 10.76 7.85
CA GLU A 56 6.99 11.93 6.98
C GLU A 56 5.96 11.77 5.85
N VAL A 57 5.98 10.60 5.19
CA VAL A 57 5.18 10.27 4.00
C VAL A 57 4.00 9.36 4.32
N GLY A 58 3.97 8.76 5.52
CA GLY A 58 2.93 7.82 5.89
C GLY A 58 1.52 8.41 5.80
N PRO A 59 0.48 7.59 5.98
CA PRO A 59 -0.91 7.99 5.82
C PRO A 59 -1.30 9.12 6.78
N ALA A 60 -1.01 10.35 6.37
CA ALA A 60 -1.23 11.59 7.11
C ALA A 60 -2.58 12.23 6.74
N GLY A 61 -3.27 11.67 5.74
CA GLY A 61 -4.54 12.14 5.24
C GLY A 61 -5.56 11.01 5.05
N PRO A 62 -6.85 11.34 4.98
CA PRO A 62 -7.95 10.37 4.87
C PRO A 62 -7.95 9.53 3.58
N GLY A 63 -7.10 9.88 2.60
CA GLY A 63 -6.96 9.14 1.34
C GLY A 63 -5.99 7.96 1.44
N CYS A 64 -4.89 8.08 2.18
CA CYS A 64 -3.86 7.05 2.21
C CYS A 64 -4.17 5.96 3.23
N ARG A 65 -4.29 4.71 2.75
CA ARG A 65 -4.60 3.53 3.57
C ARG A 65 -3.36 2.70 3.88
N LEU A 66 -2.32 2.83 3.06
CA LEU A 66 -1.08 2.08 3.19
C LEU A 66 0.12 2.92 2.73
N ALA A 67 1.19 2.93 3.52
CA ALA A 67 2.51 3.32 3.06
C ALA A 67 3.49 2.14 3.22
N ALA A 68 4.32 1.84 2.22
CA ALA A 68 5.29 0.74 2.27
C ALA A 68 6.62 1.06 1.59
N VAL A 69 7.73 0.59 2.15
CA VAL A 69 9.07 0.86 1.62
C VAL A 69 10.01 -0.34 1.79
N PRO A 70 10.86 -0.67 0.80
CA PRO A 70 11.79 -1.78 0.90
C PRO A 70 12.97 -1.45 1.82
N LEU A 71 13.53 -2.49 2.45
CA LEU A 71 14.73 -2.38 3.28
C LEU A 71 15.99 -2.81 2.53
N THR A 72 17.13 -2.18 2.82
CA THR A 72 18.43 -2.51 2.22
C THR A 72 18.89 -3.95 2.52
N GLY A 73 18.45 -4.51 3.65
CA GLY A 73 18.69 -5.91 4.04
C GLY A 73 17.67 -6.92 3.50
N GLY A 74 16.75 -6.47 2.63
CA GLY A 74 15.58 -7.23 2.21
C GLY A 74 14.42 -7.11 3.20
N GLY A 75 13.22 -7.49 2.74
CA GLY A 75 12.00 -7.18 3.47
C GLY A 75 11.49 -5.77 3.17
N TRP A 76 10.37 -5.47 3.83
CA TRP A 76 9.65 -4.21 3.68
C TRP A 76 9.25 -3.70 5.06
N VAL A 77 9.07 -2.39 5.19
CA VAL A 77 8.35 -1.80 6.31
C VAL A 77 7.06 -1.19 5.76
N ALA A 78 5.95 -1.45 6.42
CA ALA A 78 4.65 -0.91 6.05
C ALA A 78 3.97 -0.23 7.23
N ARG A 79 3.11 0.74 6.93
CA ARG A 79 2.24 1.44 7.88
C ARG A 79 0.83 1.50 7.33
N GLY A 80 -0.15 1.06 8.11
CA GLY A 80 -1.57 1.19 7.76
C GLY A 80 -2.14 2.56 8.16
N GLY A 81 -3.21 3.00 7.50
CA GLY A 81 -3.84 4.31 7.75
C GLY A 81 -4.64 4.43 9.04
N THR A 82 -5.07 3.32 9.63
CA THR A 82 -5.97 3.32 10.79
C THR A 82 -5.28 3.06 12.14
N GLY A 83 -3.95 2.93 12.15
CA GLY A 83 -3.19 2.63 13.37
C GLY A 83 -1.76 3.16 13.33
N PRO A 84 -1.11 3.33 14.51
CA PRO A 84 0.27 3.77 14.60
C PRO A 84 1.27 2.66 14.18
N ASP A 85 0.78 1.44 13.94
CA ASP A 85 1.63 0.27 13.81
C ASP A 85 2.45 0.29 12.52
N LEU A 86 3.76 0.45 12.71
CA LEU A 86 4.79 0.17 11.74
C LEU A 86 5.12 -1.31 11.79
N MET A 87 5.07 -1.97 10.64
CA MET A 87 5.27 -3.42 10.54
C MET A 87 6.45 -3.75 9.64
N ALA A 88 7.42 -4.48 10.20
CA ALA A 88 8.46 -5.11 9.40
C ALA A 88 7.92 -6.42 8.79
N LEU A 89 8.03 -6.55 7.47
CA LEU A 89 7.54 -7.65 6.67
C LEU A 89 8.74 -8.37 6.05
N PRO A 90 9.15 -9.57 6.54
CA PRO A 90 10.33 -10.30 6.09
C PRO A 90 10.08 -11.02 4.74
N CYS A 91 9.53 -10.30 3.77
CA CYS A 91 9.21 -10.80 2.45
C CYS A 91 10.34 -10.48 1.45
N ARG A 92 10.69 -11.44 0.59
CA ARG A 92 11.72 -11.26 -0.44
C ARG A 92 11.09 -10.82 -1.76
N VAL A 93 10.31 -9.74 -1.72
CA VAL A 93 9.70 -9.16 -2.92
C VAL A 93 10.57 -8.00 -3.40
N PRO A 94 11.03 -7.99 -4.67
CA PRO A 94 11.82 -6.91 -5.21
C PRO A 94 11.10 -5.55 -5.13
N PRO A 95 11.82 -4.44 -4.91
CA PRO A 95 11.26 -3.09 -4.89
C PRO A 95 10.40 -2.76 -6.10
N GLU A 96 10.70 -3.29 -7.27
CA GLU A 96 10.03 -2.99 -8.54
C GLU A 96 8.66 -3.67 -8.64
N GLN A 97 8.33 -4.60 -7.73
CA GLN A 97 7.08 -5.36 -7.77
C GLN A 97 5.95 -4.63 -7.02
N TRP A 98 5.13 -3.92 -7.79
CA TRP A 98 4.03 -3.11 -7.25
C TRP A 98 2.88 -3.96 -6.69
N LEU A 99 2.75 -5.21 -7.14
CA LEU A 99 1.72 -6.12 -6.66
C LEU A 99 1.77 -6.34 -5.15
N PHE A 100 2.97 -6.30 -4.53
CA PHE A 100 3.07 -6.54 -3.09
C PHE A 100 2.36 -5.46 -2.27
N ALA A 101 2.58 -4.20 -2.61
CA ALA A 101 1.89 -3.09 -1.96
C ALA A 101 0.37 -3.17 -2.20
N SER A 102 -0.05 -3.58 -3.40
CA SER A 102 -1.47 -3.82 -3.72
C SER A 102 -2.08 -4.96 -2.88
N CYS A 103 -1.36 -6.07 -2.68
CA CYS A 103 -1.83 -7.16 -1.81
C CYS A 103 -1.96 -6.74 -0.34
N LEU A 104 -1.02 -5.94 0.17
CA LEU A 104 -1.11 -5.37 1.52
C LEU A 104 -2.31 -4.43 1.64
N HIS A 105 -2.59 -3.63 0.61
CA HIS A 105 -3.75 -2.76 0.58
C HIS A 105 -5.05 -3.56 0.61
N ALA A 106 -5.19 -4.58 -0.23
CA ALA A 106 -6.35 -5.46 -0.25
C ALA A 106 -6.59 -6.16 1.10
N TRP A 107 -5.51 -6.56 1.78
CA TRP A 107 -5.57 -7.13 3.13
C TRP A 107 -6.17 -6.16 4.16
N LEU A 108 -5.71 -4.90 4.13
CA LEU A 108 -6.23 -3.85 5.00
C LEU A 108 -7.68 -3.49 4.66
N VAL A 109 -8.04 -3.43 3.38
CA VAL A 109 -9.43 -3.19 2.92
C VAL A 109 -10.37 -4.30 3.38
N ALA A 110 -9.88 -5.55 3.48
CA ALA A 110 -10.63 -6.67 4.06
C ALA A 110 -10.81 -6.58 5.59
N GLY A 111 -10.31 -5.52 6.24
CA GLY A 111 -10.40 -5.30 7.68
C GLY A 111 -9.39 -6.13 8.48
N LEU A 112 -8.39 -6.71 7.84
CA LEU A 112 -7.37 -7.53 8.49
C LEU A 112 -6.16 -6.65 8.89
N PRO A 113 -5.61 -6.83 10.10
CA PRO A 113 -4.46 -6.05 10.55
C PRO A 113 -3.17 -6.49 9.83
N LEU A 114 -2.20 -5.58 9.69
CA LEU A 114 -0.89 -5.89 9.09
C LEU A 114 -0.14 -6.99 9.85
N SER A 115 -0.33 -7.10 11.17
CA SER A 115 0.25 -8.17 11.99
C SER A 115 -0.19 -9.56 11.53
N GLY A 116 -1.45 -9.72 11.11
CA GLY A 116 -2.00 -10.96 10.58
C GLY A 116 -1.32 -11.41 9.27
N MET A 117 -0.67 -10.51 8.54
CA MET A 117 0.08 -10.86 7.33
C MET A 117 1.30 -11.72 7.63
N LEU A 118 1.95 -11.53 8.80
CA LEU A 118 3.08 -12.38 9.20
C LEU A 118 2.63 -13.80 9.51
N GLU A 119 1.46 -13.94 10.15
CA GLU A 119 0.88 -15.23 10.50
C GLU A 119 0.41 -15.99 9.27
N ALA A 120 -0.18 -15.27 8.30
CA ALA A 120 -0.64 -15.83 7.05
C ALA A 120 0.49 -16.39 6.17
N ARG A 121 1.75 -15.96 6.40
CA ARG A 121 2.95 -16.36 5.64
C ARG A 121 2.67 -16.44 4.13
N PRO A 122 2.14 -15.38 3.51
CA PRO A 122 1.74 -15.44 2.11
C PRO A 122 2.95 -15.82 1.26
N ARG A 123 2.80 -16.89 0.49
CA ARG A 123 3.80 -17.28 -0.50
C ARG A 123 3.68 -16.38 -1.72
N ILE A 124 4.22 -15.17 -1.59
CA ILE A 124 4.36 -14.25 -2.71
C ILE A 124 5.61 -14.68 -3.48
N THR A 125 5.41 -15.62 -4.39
CA THR A 125 6.45 -16.08 -5.29
C THR A 125 6.44 -15.20 -6.52
N TYR A 126 7.48 -14.37 -6.64
CA TYR A 126 7.74 -13.68 -7.89
C TYR A 126 8.53 -14.62 -8.81
N ARG A 127 7.98 -14.92 -9.98
CA ARG A 127 8.79 -15.41 -11.10
C ARG A 127 9.13 -14.19 -11.93
N SER A 128 10.42 -13.91 -12.13
CA SER A 128 10.80 -12.99 -13.20
C SER A 128 10.14 -13.46 -14.48
N ALA A 129 9.43 -12.54 -15.16
CA ALA A 129 9.18 -12.71 -16.58
C ALA A 129 10.56 -12.95 -17.19
N ILE A 130 10.79 -14.16 -17.68
CA ILE A 130 12.02 -14.52 -18.38
C ILE A 130 12.11 -13.56 -19.58
N PRO A 131 13.28 -12.93 -19.81
CA PRO A 131 13.46 -12.00 -20.93
C PRO A 131 13.19 -12.66 -22.29
#